data_AF-A0A0F7NCW1-F1
#
_entry.id   AF-A0A0F7NCW1-F1
#
_cell.length_a   1.000
_cell.length_b   1.000
_cell.length_c   1.000
_cell.angle_alpha   90.00
_cell.angle_beta   90.00
_cell.angle_gamma   90.00
#
_symmetry.space_group_name_H-M   'P 1'
#
loop_
_entity.id
_entity.type
_entity.pdbx_description
1 polymer ?
#
loop_
_entity_poly.entity_id
_entity_poly.type
_entity_poly.pdbx_seq_one_letter_code
_entity_poly.pdbx_strand_id
1 'polypeptide(L)' 'MTDQADKAELLRSLHIPGVPLMLPNAWDVGSARAVAAAGFPVVATASNASTPPPPRSATAPGSRAGT' A
#
# COMPACT_ATOMS: atom_id res chain seq x y z
N MET A 1 -27.80 -2.44 2.50
CA MET A 1 -26.61 -1.66 2.10
C MET A 1 -26.11 -1.02 3.38
N THR A 2 -24.94 -1.40 3.89
CA THR A 2 -24.40 -0.87 5.15
C THR A 2 -24.02 0.60 4.96
N ASP A 3 -24.40 1.44 5.90
CA ASP A 3 -24.09 2.88 5.85
C ASP A 3 -22.58 3.12 6.08
N GLN A 4 -22.12 4.33 5.78
CA GLN A 4 -20.74 4.73 6.05
C GLN A 4 -20.41 4.70 7.54
N ALA A 5 -21.38 5.00 8.41
CA ALA A 5 -21.24 4.88 9.87
C ALA A 5 -20.91 3.43 10.28
N ASP A 6 -21.67 2.45 9.79
CA ASP A 6 -21.45 1.03 10.09
C ASP A 6 -20.05 0.56 9.65
N LYS A 7 -19.58 1.04 8.48
CA LYS A 7 -18.23 0.73 7.97
C LYS A 7 -17.14 1.37 8.82
N ALA A 8 -17.35 2.59 9.30
CA ALA A 8 -16.42 3.28 10.18
C ALA A 8 -16.31 2.60 11.55
N GLU A 9 -17.44 2.16 12.12
CA GLU A 9 -17.48 1.39 13.36
C GLU A 9 -16.77 0.04 13.21
N LEU A 10 -17.03 -0.68 12.11
CA LEU A 10 -16.31 -1.92 11.80
C LEU A 10 -14.80 -1.68 11.72
N LEU A 11 -14.35 -0.70 10.93
CA LEU A 11 -12.93 -0.37 10.80
C LEU A 11 -12.33 -0.04 12.17
N ARG A 12 -13.02 0.73 13.00
CA ARG A 12 -12.58 1.08 14.35
C ARG A 12 -12.44 -0.15 15.25
N SER A 13 -13.38 -1.08 15.18
CA SER A 13 -13.36 -2.31 15.99
C SER A 13 -12.17 -3.22 15.66
N LEU A 14 -11.65 -3.15 14.43
CA LEU A 14 -10.48 -3.92 13.98
C LEU A 14 -9.14 -3.33 14.47
N HIS A 15 -9.12 -2.11 15.03
CA HIS A 15 -7.91 -1.47 15.54
C HIS A 15 -7.62 -1.90 16.99
N ILE A 16 -7.06 -3.10 17.16
CA ILE A 16 -6.75 -3.68 18.47
C ILE A 16 -5.25 -3.54 18.76
N PRO A 17 -4.85 -2.85 19.85
CA PRO A 17 -3.45 -2.80 20.27
C PRO A 17 -2.86 -4.20 20.43
N GLY A 18 -1.69 -4.44 19.84
CA GLY A 18 -1.02 -5.75 19.88
C GLY A 18 -1.49 -6.76 18.81
N VAL A 19 -2.55 -6.46 18.07
CA VAL A 19 -3.00 -7.27 16.91
C VAL A 19 -3.01 -6.36 15.67
N PRO A 20 -1.91 -6.31 14.91
CA PRO A 20 -1.81 -5.40 13.77
C PRO A 20 -2.82 -5.77 12.68
N LEU A 21 -3.62 -4.78 12.26
CA LEU A 21 -4.52 -4.89 11.14
C LEU A 21 -3.76 -4.68 9.83
N MET A 22 -3.79 -5.67 8.94
CA MET A 22 -3.25 -5.54 7.59
C MET A 22 -4.16 -4.65 6.74
N LEU A 23 -3.58 -3.63 6.12
CA LEU A 23 -4.29 -2.60 5.34
C LEU A 23 -3.74 -2.49 3.90
N PRO A 24 -4.11 -3.41 2.99
CA PRO A 24 -3.60 -3.37 1.62
C PRO A 24 -4.14 -2.16 0.84
N ASN A 25 -3.27 -1.51 0.07
CA ASN A 25 -3.66 -0.42 -0.80
C ASN A 25 -4.24 -0.95 -2.12
N ALA A 26 -5.34 -0.37 -2.59
CA ALA A 26 -5.94 -0.60 -3.90
C ALA A 26 -5.93 0.71 -4.72
N TRP A 27 -5.76 0.59 -6.04
CA TRP A 27 -5.67 1.73 -6.96
C TRP A 27 -6.75 1.70 -8.07
N ASP A 28 -7.49 0.60 -8.17
CA ASP A 28 -8.61 0.43 -9.09
C ASP A 28 -9.61 -0.61 -8.54
N VAL A 29 -10.71 -0.84 -9.27
CA VAL A 29 -11.75 -1.79 -8.88
C VAL A 29 -11.25 -3.24 -8.89
N GLY A 30 -10.34 -3.59 -9.80
CA GLY A 30 -9.81 -4.95 -9.92
C GLY A 30 -8.95 -5.33 -8.71
N SER A 31 -8.02 -4.45 -8.33
CA SER A 31 -7.19 -4.59 -7.13
C SER A 31 -8.02 -4.63 -5.86
N ALA A 32 -9.03 -3.77 -5.71
CA ALA A 32 -9.93 -3.79 -4.55
C ALA A 32 -10.68 -5.14 -4.41
N ARG A 33 -11.15 -5.69 -5.54
CA ARG A 33 -11.80 -7.02 -5.57
C ARG A 33 -10.84 -8.15 -5.24
N ALA A 34 -9.60 -8.09 -5.73
CA ALA A 34 -8.58 -9.08 -5.43
C ALA A 34 -8.24 -9.11 -3.93
N VAL A 35 -8.14 -7.95 -3.28
CA VAL A 35 -7.91 -7.86 -1.83
C VAL A 35 -9.06 -8.48 -1.04
N ALA A 36 -10.31 -8.20 -1.43
CA ALA A 36 -11.48 -8.82 -0.80
C ALA A 36 -11.51 -10.36 -1.01
N ALA A 37 -11.18 -10.84 -2.21
CA ALA A 37 -11.11 -12.27 -2.52
C ALA A 37 -10.00 -12.99 -1.75
N ALA A 38 -8.93 -12.29 -1.39
CA ALA A 38 -7.85 -12.80 -0.54
C ALA A 38 -8.22 -12.83 0.97
N GLY A 39 -9.43 -12.41 1.34
CA GLY A 39 -9.94 -12.49 2.71
C GLY A 39 -9.56 -11.33 3.62
N PHE A 40 -8.99 -10.25 3.07
CA PHE A 40 -8.74 -9.05 3.87
C PHE A 40 -10.05 -8.33 4.17
N PRO A 41 -10.28 -7.90 5.42
CA PRO A 41 -11.54 -7.26 5.80
C PRO A 41 -11.64 -5.81 5.33
N VAL A 42 -10.55 -5.21 4.86
CA VAL A 42 -10.41 -3.77 4.61
C VAL A 42 -9.44 -3.49 3.46
N VAL A 43 -9.63 -2.35 2.80
CA VAL A 43 -8.73 -1.80 1.77
C VAL A 43 -8.43 -0.34 2.08
N ALA A 44 -7.24 0.12 1.71
CA ALA A 44 -6.84 1.51 1.78
C ALA A 44 -6.55 2.06 0.38
N THR A 45 -6.45 3.39 0.26
CA THR A 45 -5.93 4.06 -0.93
C THR A 45 -4.68 4.84 -0.53
N ALA A 46 -3.71 4.95 -1.44
CA ALA A 46 -2.48 5.69 -1.20
C ALA A 46 -2.11 6.53 -2.43
N SER A 47 -1.84 7.82 -2.23
CA SER A 47 -1.53 8.77 -3.30
C SER A 47 -0.11 8.64 -3.87
N ASN A 48 0.82 8.05 -3.11
CA ASN A 48 2.24 7.92 -3.48
C ASN A 48 2.63 6.50 -3.93
N ALA A 49 1.74 5.52 -3.79
CA ALA A 49 2.05 4.13 -4.11
C ALA A 49 2.35 3.90 -5.60
N SER A 50 1.91 4.80 -6.48
CA SER A 50 2.11 4.69 -7.93
C SER A 50 3.51 5.06 -8.42
N THR A 51 4.32 5.78 -7.62
CA THR A 51 5.56 6.37 -8.12
C THR A 51 6.76 5.57 -7.64
N PRO A 52 7.42 4.79 -8.51
CA PRO A 52 8.69 4.15 -8.15
C PRO A 52 9.75 5.20 -7.85
N PRO A 53 10.68 4.95 -6.91
CA PRO A 53 11.79 5.85 -6.67
C PRO A 53 12.66 5.97 -7.94
N PRO A 54 13.32 7.13 -8.17
CA PRO A 54 14.20 7.29 -9.32
C PRO A 54 15.29 6.22 -9.31
N PRO A 55 15.75 5.76 -10.50
CA PRO A 55 16.85 4.81 -10.58
C PRO A 55 18.07 5.40 -9.88
N ARG A 56 18.73 4.62 -9.02
CA ARG A 56 19.99 5.05 -8.41
C ARG A 56 21.03 5.15 -9.52
N SER A 57 21.62 6.33 -9.69
CA SER A 57 22.78 6.51 -10.57
C SER A 57 23.88 5.55 -10.11
N ALA A 58 24.17 4.54 -10.91
CA ALA A 58 25.37 3.73 -10.72
C ALA A 58 26.56 4.63 -11.04
N THR A 59 27.25 5.13 -10.02
CA THR A 59 28.55 5.76 -10.20
C THR A 59 29.48 4.74 -10.86
N ALA A 60 29.78 4.92 -12.14
CA ALA A 60 30.78 4.11 -12.83
C ALA A 60 32.13 4.29 -12.13
N PRO A 61 32.90 3.22 -11.85
CA PRO A 61 34.22 3.35 -11.25
C PRO A 61 35.13 4.15 -12.18
N GLY A 62 35.76 5.19 -11.61
CA GLY A 62 36.51 6.20 -12.33
C GLY A 62 37.63 5.63 -13.21
N SER A 63 37.65 6.07 -14.46
CA SER A 63 38.81 5.94 -15.34
C SER A 63 39.95 6.80 -14.79
N ARG A 64 40.91 6.18 -14.11
CA ARG A 64 42.26 6.75 -13.95
C ARG A 64 42.96 6.64 -15.30
N ALA A 65 42.80 7.65 -16.15
CA ALA A 65 43.76 7.92 -17.21
C ALA A 65 44.95 8.64 -16.55
N GLY A 66 46.06 7.90 -16.37
CA GLY A 66 47.35 8.50 -16.07
C GLY A 66 47.94 9.11 -17.34
N THR A 67 48.43 10.33 -17.20
CA THR A 67 49.48 10.94 -18.02
C THR A 67 50.42 11.66 -17.06
#